data_AF-A0A165BKM5-F1
#
_entry.id   AF-A0A165BKM5-F1
#
_cell.length_a   1.000
_cell.length_b   1.000
_cell.length_c   1.000
_cell.angle_alpha   90.00
_cell.angle_beta   90.00
_cell.angle_gamma   90.00
#
_symmetry.space_group_name_H-M   'P 1'
#
loop_
_entity.id
_entity.type
_entity.pdbx_description
1 polymer ?
#
loop_
_entity_poly.entity_id
_entity_poly.type
_entity_poly.pdbx_seq_one_letter_code
_entity_poly.pdbx_strand_id
1 'polypeptide(L)'
;MLELLPLSLLALVAHAVEHFITVGGGDGAAEFNPQWLDNVDVDDFVTFNFTTSGHTVVQTSLTLPCVFITDDGAPGLHGFASPLSAAAGTTFTIQVTNISARNSLFVSCLHPEPTYLTAIFFACGTDTHCQNGAVGGINAVEFSSSVTDAAKTSVSRGFADVPSNGTALGSGVLSRVVTSPSLASSGPSRLSPGAFVGIAIVALLLLIGAALVLRHWMVVTRVRRAHKRTEWKRRLEKRLSQVHAAGATDGEPEPAVKPAGGAEDVPRM
;
A
#
# COMPACT_ATOMS: atom_id res chain seq x y z
N MET A 1 18.22 -39.18 -15.01
CA MET A 1 18.64 -38.05 -15.85
C MET A 1 17.93 -36.82 -15.33
N LEU A 2 18.72 -35.77 -15.11
CA LEU A 2 18.44 -34.55 -14.38
C LEU A 2 17.23 -33.78 -14.92
N GLU A 3 16.24 -33.50 -14.06
CA GLU A 3 15.07 -32.69 -14.41
C GLU A 3 15.40 -31.19 -14.33
N LEU A 4 15.28 -30.50 -15.46
CA LEU A 4 15.37 -29.05 -15.58
C LEU A 4 14.00 -28.44 -15.24
N LEU A 5 13.84 -27.95 -14.01
CA LEU A 5 12.75 -27.06 -13.61
C LEU A 5 12.97 -25.67 -14.22
N PRO A 6 12.11 -25.16 -15.13
CA PRO A 6 12.12 -23.75 -15.46
C PRO A 6 11.47 -23.01 -14.27
N LEU A 7 12.30 -22.40 -13.42
CA LEU A 7 11.85 -21.37 -12.49
C LEU A 7 11.19 -20.26 -13.32
N SER A 8 9.85 -20.28 -13.37
CA SER A 8 9.06 -19.21 -13.93
C SER A 8 9.20 -18.00 -13.00
N LEU A 9 10.07 -17.08 -13.38
CA LEU A 9 10.27 -15.80 -12.73
C LEU A 9 9.02 -14.93 -12.98
N LEU A 10 7.98 -15.11 -12.16
CA LEU A 10 6.93 -14.10 -12.00
C LEU A 10 7.56 -12.92 -11.27
N ALA A 11 8.17 -12.02 -12.03
CA ALA A 11 8.57 -10.72 -11.50
C ALA A 11 7.29 -9.99 -11.09
N LEU A 12 7.01 -9.94 -9.78
CA LEU A 12 6.09 -8.95 -9.23
C LEU A 12 6.73 -7.60 -9.52
N VAL A 13 6.20 -6.89 -10.51
CA VAL A 13 6.48 -5.47 -10.67
C VAL A 13 5.68 -4.78 -9.57
N ALA A 14 6.33 -4.53 -8.43
CA ALA A 14 5.79 -3.61 -7.45
C ALA A 14 5.68 -2.24 -8.13
N HIS A 15 4.45 -1.77 -8.31
CA HIS A 15 4.20 -0.43 -8.81
C HIS A 15 4.15 0.51 -7.61
N ALA A 16 4.99 1.55 -7.62
CA ALA A 16 4.86 2.68 -6.71
C ALA A 16 3.47 3.32 -6.91
N VAL A 17 2.74 3.52 -5.82
CA VAL A 17 1.43 4.17 -5.79
C VAL A 17 1.62 5.67 -5.57
N GLU A 18 0.76 6.47 -6.21
CA GLU A 18 0.71 7.91 -5.97
C GLU A 18 -0.49 8.26 -5.08
N HIS A 19 -0.22 8.95 -3.98
CA HIS A 19 -1.19 9.43 -3.01
C HIS A 19 -1.31 10.95 -3.10
N PHE A 20 -2.51 11.49 -2.92
CA PHE A 20 -2.76 12.93 -3.05
C PHE A 20 -3.26 13.53 -1.75
N ILE A 21 -2.68 14.66 -1.37
CA ILE A 21 -3.15 15.52 -0.28
C ILE A 21 -3.47 16.89 -0.87
N THR A 22 -4.73 17.30 -0.77
CA THR A 22 -5.13 18.67 -1.07
C THR A 22 -4.64 19.57 0.07
N VAL A 23 -3.89 20.61 -0.28
CA VAL A 23 -3.42 21.65 0.65
C VAL A 23 -4.20 22.93 0.37
N GLY A 24 -4.74 23.54 1.41
CA GLY A 24 -5.69 24.63 1.28
C GLY A 24 -7.13 24.16 1.47
N GLY A 25 -7.99 25.05 1.97
CA GLY A 25 -9.40 24.74 2.24
C GLY A 25 -10.00 25.46 3.45
N GLY A 26 -9.18 26.09 4.30
CA GLY A 26 -9.58 26.84 5.48
C GLY A 26 -8.53 26.77 6.59
N ASP A 27 -8.80 27.37 7.75
CA ASP A 27 -7.85 27.37 8.87
C ASP A 27 -7.86 26.03 9.63
N GLY A 28 -6.68 25.59 10.06
CA GLY A 28 -6.51 24.46 11.00
C GLY A 28 -6.56 23.08 10.34
N ALA A 29 -7.33 22.14 10.89
CA ALA A 29 -7.35 20.75 10.41
C ALA A 29 -7.89 20.59 8.97
N ALA A 30 -8.65 21.57 8.47
CA ALA A 30 -9.14 21.60 7.09
C ALA A 30 -8.06 21.96 6.07
N GLU A 31 -6.85 22.32 6.53
CA GLU A 31 -5.72 22.70 5.69
C GLU A 31 -5.19 21.54 4.84
N PHE A 32 -5.30 20.30 5.36
CA PHE A 32 -4.82 19.10 4.70
C PHE A 32 -5.97 18.12 4.50
N ASN A 33 -6.25 17.73 3.25
CA ASN A 33 -7.31 16.80 2.92
C ASN A 33 -6.87 15.72 1.90
N PRO A 34 -6.69 14.46 2.33
CA PRO A 34 -6.85 13.98 3.70
C PRO A 34 -5.74 14.52 4.61
N GLN A 35 -6.07 14.68 5.89
CA GLN A 35 -5.10 15.11 6.92
C GLN A 35 -4.14 13.96 7.28
N TRP A 36 -4.60 12.72 7.15
CA TRP A 36 -3.87 11.51 7.51
C TRP A 36 -3.92 10.51 6.36
N LEU A 37 -2.76 9.95 6.00
CA LEU A 37 -2.65 8.81 5.09
C LEU A 37 -2.21 7.58 5.87
N ASP A 38 -2.72 6.41 5.50
CA ASP A 38 -2.34 5.10 6.01
C ASP A 38 -1.92 4.16 4.88
N ASN A 39 -1.15 3.12 5.22
CA ASN A 39 -0.69 2.10 4.28
C ASN A 39 0.05 2.66 3.04
N VAL A 40 0.84 3.72 3.22
CA VAL A 40 1.70 4.29 2.17
C VAL A 40 3.03 3.56 2.19
N ASP A 41 3.35 2.79 1.16
CA ASP A 41 4.52 1.90 1.11
C ASP A 41 5.84 2.64 0.81
N VAL A 42 6.97 1.96 1.02
CA VAL A 42 8.27 2.45 0.51
C VAL A 42 8.21 2.52 -1.02
N ASP A 43 8.85 3.54 -1.58
CA ASP A 43 8.86 3.93 -2.99
C ASP A 43 7.57 4.56 -3.52
N ASP A 44 6.48 4.59 -2.73
CA ASP A 44 5.29 5.38 -3.06
C ASP A 44 5.61 6.89 -3.11
N PHE A 45 4.73 7.61 -3.80
CA PHE A 45 4.78 9.07 -3.91
C PHE A 45 3.61 9.69 -3.16
N VAL A 46 3.87 10.77 -2.42
CA VAL A 46 2.82 11.62 -1.83
C VAL A 46 2.91 13.00 -2.46
N THR A 47 1.87 13.38 -3.19
CA THR A 47 1.74 14.64 -3.91
C THR A 47 0.81 15.57 -3.15
N PHE A 48 1.37 16.68 -2.67
CA PHE A 48 0.65 17.78 -2.06
C PHE A 48 0.20 18.77 -3.15
N ASN A 49 -1.09 18.97 -3.30
CA ASN A 49 -1.71 19.85 -4.30
C ASN A 49 -2.24 21.13 -3.64
N PHE A 50 -1.57 22.25 -3.89
CA PHE A 50 -1.94 23.54 -3.29
C PHE A 50 -3.09 24.17 -4.06
N THR A 51 -4.26 24.26 -3.44
CA THR A 51 -5.47 24.87 -4.04
C THR A 51 -5.61 26.35 -3.74
N THR A 52 -4.94 26.84 -2.68
CA THR A 52 -4.87 28.24 -2.28
C THR A 52 -3.41 28.65 -2.03
N SER A 53 -3.13 29.96 -2.12
CA SER A 53 -1.81 30.52 -1.82
C SER A 53 -1.63 30.75 -0.31
N GLY A 54 -0.38 30.75 0.15
CA GLY A 54 -0.07 31.06 1.56
C GLY A 54 -0.04 29.83 2.46
N HIS A 55 0.05 28.64 1.89
CA HIS A 55 0.24 27.40 2.64
C HIS A 55 1.57 26.76 2.28
N THR A 56 2.02 25.88 3.16
CA THR A 56 3.29 25.18 3.06
C THR A 56 3.14 23.80 3.66
N VAL A 57 4.00 22.87 3.26
CA VAL A 57 4.14 21.55 3.85
C VAL A 57 5.57 21.42 4.31
N VAL A 58 5.77 21.32 5.61
CA VAL A 58 7.09 21.13 6.22
C VAL A 58 7.09 19.89 7.07
N GLN A 59 8.15 19.10 7.00
CA GLN A 59 8.31 17.94 7.84
C GLN A 59 8.59 18.36 9.29
N THR A 60 7.87 17.74 10.22
CA THR A 60 7.95 17.99 11.66
C THR A 60 8.04 16.66 12.42
N SER A 61 8.03 16.70 13.76
CA SER A 61 8.02 15.51 14.60
C SER A 61 6.80 15.46 15.51
N LEU A 62 6.51 14.29 16.06
CA LEU A 62 5.46 14.11 17.07
C LEU A 62 5.66 15.01 18.30
N THR A 63 6.90 15.20 18.73
CA THR A 63 7.23 15.97 19.94
C THR A 63 7.34 17.47 19.69
N LEU A 64 7.61 17.88 18.44
CA LEU A 64 7.76 19.28 18.03
C LEU A 64 6.97 19.52 16.72
N PRO A 65 5.63 19.47 16.76
CA PRO A 65 4.80 19.51 15.56
C PRO A 65 4.80 20.86 14.83
N CYS A 66 5.26 21.94 15.48
CA CYS A 66 5.35 23.29 14.89
C CYS A 66 6.80 23.79 14.72
N VAL A 67 7.74 22.87 14.54
CA VAL A 67 9.16 23.16 14.31
C VAL A 67 9.64 22.34 13.11
N PHE A 68 10.31 23.00 12.18
CA PHE A 68 10.95 22.34 11.05
C PHE A 68 12.08 21.44 11.54
N ILE A 69 12.15 20.21 11.04
CA ILE A 69 13.26 19.32 11.35
C ILE A 69 14.50 19.79 10.58
N THR A 70 15.39 20.47 11.30
CA THR A 70 16.67 20.97 10.79
C THR A 70 17.81 20.00 11.00
N ASP A 71 17.76 19.14 12.00
CA ASP A 71 18.73 18.05 12.19
C ASP A 71 18.06 16.91 12.96
N ASP A 72 18.17 15.70 12.43
CA ASP A 72 17.63 14.50 13.06
C ASP A 72 18.66 13.86 14.05
N GLY A 73 19.79 14.53 14.29
CA GLY A 73 20.91 14.03 15.09
C GLY A 73 21.97 13.28 14.28
N ALA A 74 21.80 13.13 12.97
CA ALA A 74 22.84 12.71 12.04
C ALA A 74 23.22 13.86 11.09
N PRO A 75 24.52 14.12 10.88
CA PRO A 75 24.96 15.22 10.03
C PRO A 75 24.48 15.05 8.58
N GLY A 76 23.74 16.03 8.06
CA GLY A 76 23.28 16.09 6.67
C GLY A 76 21.87 15.52 6.41
N LEU A 77 21.13 15.16 7.45
CA LEU A 77 19.74 14.69 7.37
C LEU A 77 18.77 15.80 7.80
N HIS A 78 18.26 16.52 6.80
CA HIS A 78 17.25 17.56 6.95
C HIS A 78 15.86 17.02 6.54
N GLY A 79 14.78 17.57 7.11
CA GLY A 79 13.41 17.23 6.72
C GLY A 79 12.94 17.95 5.47
N PHE A 80 11.94 17.44 4.76
CA PHE A 80 11.44 18.11 3.55
C PHE A 80 10.64 19.38 3.85
N ALA A 81 10.63 20.33 2.91
CA ALA A 81 9.77 21.50 2.95
C ALA A 81 9.39 21.99 1.55
N SER A 82 8.12 22.37 1.37
CA SER A 82 7.68 23.15 0.22
C SER A 82 8.07 24.63 0.39
N PRO A 83 7.90 25.49 -0.63
CA PRO A 83 8.02 26.94 -0.42
C PRO A 83 7.03 27.40 0.66
N LEU A 84 7.44 28.37 1.50
CA LEU A 84 6.60 28.95 2.57
C LEU A 84 5.31 29.63 2.04
N SER A 85 5.28 29.99 0.76
CA SER A 85 4.12 30.54 0.08
C SER A 85 3.99 29.88 -1.29
N ALA A 86 3.60 28.61 -1.29
CA ALA A 86 3.28 27.91 -2.53
C ALA A 86 2.10 28.63 -3.22
N ALA A 87 2.21 28.83 -4.53
CA ALA A 87 1.13 29.42 -5.31
C ALA A 87 0.00 28.39 -5.52
N ALA A 88 -1.24 28.87 -5.65
CA ALA A 88 -2.35 27.99 -6.04
C ALA A 88 -2.07 27.32 -7.39
N GLY A 89 -2.39 26.03 -7.50
CA GLY A 89 -2.12 25.18 -8.67
C GLY A 89 -0.71 24.58 -8.72
N THR A 90 0.12 24.81 -7.70
CA THR A 90 1.43 24.15 -7.59
C THR A 90 1.31 22.79 -6.91
N THR A 91 2.24 21.89 -7.21
CA THR A 91 2.37 20.63 -6.50
C THR A 91 3.75 20.46 -5.89
N PHE A 92 3.78 19.79 -4.75
CA PHE A 92 4.99 19.35 -4.08
C PHE A 92 4.89 17.85 -3.87
N THR A 93 5.78 17.09 -4.50
CA THR A 93 5.77 15.63 -4.40
C THR A 93 6.96 15.17 -3.59
N ILE A 94 6.71 14.25 -2.67
CA ILE A 94 7.74 13.51 -1.94
C ILE A 94 7.70 12.04 -2.37
N GLN A 95 8.85 11.42 -2.52
CA GLN A 95 8.95 9.97 -2.60
C GLN A 95 9.31 9.40 -1.23
N VAL A 96 8.63 8.34 -0.81
CA VAL A 96 8.91 7.62 0.44
C VAL A 96 10.14 6.73 0.23
N THR A 97 11.35 7.30 0.28
CA THR A 97 12.58 6.56 -0.11
C THR A 97 13.29 5.82 1.03
N ASN A 98 13.04 6.21 2.28
CA ASN A 98 13.53 5.44 3.40
C ASN A 98 12.65 5.70 4.62
N ILE A 99 12.32 4.61 5.29
CA ILE A 99 11.92 4.61 6.68
C ILE A 99 13.18 5.02 7.47
N SER A 100 13.45 6.33 7.60
CA SER A 100 14.53 6.77 8.49
C SER A 100 14.16 6.36 9.92
N ALA A 101 14.58 5.15 10.29
CA ALA A 101 14.32 4.45 11.54
C ALA A 101 15.03 5.09 12.73
N ARG A 102 15.26 6.40 12.73
CA ARG A 102 16.07 7.05 13.76
C ARG A 102 15.43 8.21 14.50
N ASN A 103 14.27 8.71 14.06
CA ASN A 103 13.64 9.87 14.72
C ASN A 103 12.19 9.67 15.17
N SER A 104 11.62 8.48 14.99
CA SER A 104 10.48 8.07 15.81
C SER A 104 11.01 7.47 17.12
N LEU A 105 11.28 8.36 18.07
CA LEU A 105 11.62 7.98 19.43
C LEU A 105 10.40 7.27 20.03
N PHE A 106 10.44 5.93 20.05
CA PHE A 106 9.44 4.99 20.58
C PHE A 106 8.12 4.89 19.81
N VAL A 107 7.98 3.87 18.94
CA VAL A 107 6.91 2.85 19.04
C VAL A 107 7.42 1.56 18.39
N SER A 108 8.05 0.71 19.20
CA SER A 108 8.39 -0.68 18.86
C SER A 108 7.83 -1.62 19.93
N CYS A 109 6.55 -1.47 20.28
CA CYS A 109 5.88 -2.36 21.22
C CYS A 109 4.40 -2.43 20.87
N LEU A 110 3.96 -3.19 19.85
CA LEU A 110 2.62 -3.84 19.84
C LEU A 110 2.26 -4.66 18.58
N HIS A 111 3.07 -4.71 17.51
CA HIS A 111 2.76 -5.59 16.37
C HIS A 111 3.89 -6.56 16.01
N PRO A 112 3.59 -7.87 15.86
CA PRO A 112 4.57 -8.92 15.55
C PRO A 112 4.96 -9.03 14.06
N GLU A 113 4.44 -8.17 13.18
CA GLU A 113 4.81 -8.17 11.75
C GLU A 113 5.89 -7.12 11.44
N PRO A 114 6.96 -7.46 10.69
CA PRO A 114 8.18 -6.65 10.53
C PRO A 114 8.07 -5.44 9.57
N THR A 115 6.87 -4.99 9.21
CA THR A 115 6.64 -3.95 8.19
C THR A 115 5.86 -2.74 8.74
N TYR A 116 6.19 -2.27 9.94
CA TYR A 116 5.70 -0.96 10.39
C TYR A 116 6.56 0.13 9.77
N LEU A 117 6.01 0.76 8.74
CA LEU A 117 6.52 1.99 8.15
C LEU A 117 6.47 3.09 9.21
N THR A 118 7.57 3.85 9.34
CA THR A 118 7.65 4.91 10.35
C THR A 118 6.72 6.06 9.96
N ALA A 119 5.95 6.53 10.95
CA ALA A 119 5.10 7.70 10.79
C ALA A 119 5.91 8.93 10.34
N ILE A 120 5.44 9.61 9.30
CA ILE A 120 5.97 10.91 8.86
C ILE A 120 4.96 11.97 9.30
N PHE A 121 5.42 12.98 10.03
CA PHE A 121 4.59 14.11 10.44
C PHE A 121 4.94 15.35 9.61
N PHE A 122 3.92 16.14 9.30
CA PHE A 122 4.10 17.40 8.59
C PHE A 122 3.13 18.46 9.11
N ALA A 123 3.44 19.73 8.85
CA ALA A 123 2.66 20.87 9.29
C ALA A 123 2.60 21.98 8.24
N CYS A 124 1.67 22.92 8.41
CA CYS A 124 1.69 24.19 7.72
C CYS A 124 2.52 25.21 8.51
N GLY A 125 3.61 25.66 7.89
CA GLY A 125 4.55 26.63 8.47
C GLY A 125 4.09 28.11 8.43
N THR A 126 2.94 28.42 7.85
CA THR A 126 2.43 29.79 7.73
C THR A 126 1.83 30.27 9.05
N ASP A 127 2.27 31.46 9.50
CA ASP A 127 1.70 32.21 10.62
C ASP A 127 1.31 31.37 11.85
N THR A 128 0.00 31.17 12.06
CA THR A 128 -0.61 30.43 13.17
C THR A 128 -1.22 29.09 12.72
N HIS A 129 -1.06 28.69 11.46
CA HIS A 129 -1.80 27.56 10.89
C HIS A 129 -1.49 26.27 11.64
N CYS A 130 -0.21 26.01 11.96
CA CYS A 130 0.17 24.85 12.76
C CYS A 130 -0.54 24.83 14.12
N GLN A 131 -0.55 25.95 14.86
CA GLN A 131 -1.23 26.04 16.16
C GLN A 131 -2.76 25.98 16.05
N ASN A 132 -3.31 26.30 14.88
CA ASN A 132 -4.73 26.10 14.59
C ASN A 132 -5.07 24.64 14.25
N GLY A 133 -4.06 23.75 14.21
CA GLY A 133 -4.23 22.32 13.93
C GLY A 133 -3.94 21.93 12.48
N ALA A 134 -3.28 22.79 11.70
CA ALA A 134 -2.77 22.44 10.37
C ALA A 134 -1.52 21.56 10.48
N VAL A 135 -1.75 20.33 10.93
CA VAL A 135 -0.78 19.24 11.04
C VAL A 135 -1.37 18.00 10.40
N GLY A 136 -0.53 17.11 9.89
CA GLY A 136 -0.96 15.85 9.31
C GLY A 136 0.13 14.80 9.40
N GLY A 137 -0.14 13.63 8.84
CA GLY A 137 0.85 12.58 8.82
C GLY A 137 0.58 11.43 7.86
N ILE A 138 1.64 10.74 7.49
CA ILE A 138 1.65 9.53 6.65
C ILE A 138 2.01 8.36 7.55
N ASN A 139 1.23 7.29 7.49
CA ASN A 139 1.35 6.13 8.38
C ASN A 139 1.31 6.52 9.88
N ALA A 140 0.52 7.56 10.19
CA ALA A 140 0.50 8.22 11.51
C ALA A 140 -0.89 8.25 12.16
N VAL A 141 -1.86 7.51 11.63
CA VAL A 141 -3.28 7.58 12.03
C VAL A 141 -3.51 7.36 13.52
N GLU A 142 -2.72 6.48 14.16
CA GLU A 142 -2.79 6.19 15.59
C GLU A 142 -2.37 7.39 16.47
N PHE A 143 -1.61 8.35 15.92
CA PHE A 143 -1.10 9.53 16.63
C PHE A 143 -1.90 10.81 16.33
N SER A 144 -2.94 10.72 15.51
CA SER A 144 -3.64 11.88 14.95
C SER A 144 -4.13 12.89 16.00
N SER A 145 -4.75 12.41 17.08
CA SER A 145 -5.21 13.28 18.18
C SER A 145 -4.03 13.89 18.95
N SER A 146 -3.02 13.09 19.28
CA SER A 146 -1.86 13.51 20.06
C SER A 146 -1.06 14.60 19.34
N VAL A 147 -0.84 14.46 18.03
CA VAL A 147 -0.14 15.46 17.21
C VAL A 147 -0.96 16.74 17.12
N THR A 148 -2.27 16.63 16.90
CA THR A 148 -3.15 17.80 16.79
C THR A 148 -3.20 18.61 18.09
N ASP A 149 -3.28 17.93 19.23
CA ASP A 149 -3.29 18.58 20.54
C ASP A 149 -1.92 19.17 20.91
N ALA A 150 -0.83 18.45 20.58
CA ALA A 150 0.53 18.97 20.72
C ALA A 150 0.76 20.22 19.85
N ALA A 151 0.20 20.27 18.64
CA ALA A 151 0.30 21.43 17.77
C ALA A 151 -0.42 22.65 18.35
N LYS A 152 -1.65 22.48 18.84
CA LYS A 152 -2.46 23.56 19.45
C LYS A 152 -1.84 24.16 20.71
N THR A 153 -1.07 23.36 21.44
CA THR A 153 -0.39 23.80 22.66
C THR A 153 1.06 24.23 22.42
N SER A 154 1.54 24.12 21.19
CA SER A 154 2.92 24.45 20.84
C SER A 154 3.18 25.96 20.97
N VAL A 155 4.10 26.32 21.85
CA VAL A 155 4.58 27.70 22.04
C VAL A 155 5.72 28.07 21.09
N SER A 156 6.34 27.08 20.44
CA SER A 156 7.49 27.26 19.56
C SER A 156 7.05 27.36 18.11
N ARG A 157 7.56 28.37 17.40
CA ARG A 157 7.50 28.48 15.94
C ARG A 157 8.91 28.38 15.39
N GLY A 158 9.22 27.26 14.77
CA GLY A 158 10.57 26.97 14.30
C GLY A 158 10.63 26.73 12.81
N PHE A 159 10.03 27.61 11.99
CA PHE A 159 10.03 27.49 10.53
C PHE A 159 10.98 28.48 9.84
N ALA A 160 11.80 29.21 10.62
CA ALA A 160 12.73 30.22 10.09
C ALA A 160 13.79 29.63 9.16
N ASP A 161 14.14 28.35 9.36
CA ASP A 161 15.16 27.65 8.57
C ASP A 161 14.59 26.95 7.32
N VAL A 162 13.29 27.14 7.03
CA VAL A 162 12.65 26.61 5.82
C VAL A 162 13.10 27.43 4.61
N PRO A 163 13.63 26.79 3.55
CA PRO A 163 14.00 27.52 2.33
C PRO A 163 12.81 28.24 1.71
N SER A 164 13.00 29.52 1.39
CA SER A 164 11.99 30.33 0.72
C SER A 164 11.65 29.84 -0.70
N ASN A 165 12.54 29.07 -1.33
CA ASN A 165 12.40 28.58 -2.70
C ASN A 165 11.82 27.16 -2.81
N GLY A 166 11.45 26.51 -1.69
CA GLY A 166 10.93 25.14 -1.67
C GLY A 166 11.90 24.08 -2.14
N THR A 167 13.21 24.35 -2.03
CA THR A 167 14.21 23.30 -2.20
C THR A 167 14.05 22.34 -1.03
N ALA A 168 13.81 21.05 -1.28
CA ALA A 168 13.96 20.08 -0.20
C ALA A 168 15.39 20.13 0.33
N LEU A 169 15.48 20.34 1.63
CA LEU A 169 16.69 20.08 2.38
C LEU A 169 16.51 18.66 2.91
N GLY A 170 17.24 17.65 2.46
CA GLY A 170 17.14 16.34 3.10
C GLY A 170 17.49 15.13 2.28
N SER A 171 18.02 14.12 2.97
CA SER A 171 18.30 12.77 2.47
C SER A 171 17.27 11.82 3.07
N GLY A 172 16.55 11.04 2.26
CA GLY A 172 15.49 10.11 2.73
C GLY A 172 14.11 10.37 2.14
N VAL A 173 13.96 11.51 1.44
CA VAL A 173 12.83 11.79 0.57
C VAL A 173 13.36 12.48 -0.69
N LEU A 174 13.09 11.91 -1.87
CA LEU A 174 13.27 12.65 -3.13
C LEU A 174 12.07 13.56 -3.30
N SER A 175 12.26 14.86 -3.09
CA SER A 175 11.20 15.83 -3.36
C SER A 175 11.39 16.47 -4.73
N ARG A 176 10.27 16.75 -5.40
CA ARG A 176 10.25 17.57 -6.61
C ARG A 176 9.10 18.57 -6.49
N VAL A 177 9.43 19.85 -6.55
CA VAL A 177 8.44 20.89 -6.80
C VAL A 177 8.15 20.85 -8.30
N VAL A 178 6.91 20.52 -8.66
CA VAL A 178 6.43 20.67 -10.03
C VAL A 178 5.46 21.84 -10.02
N THR A 179 5.93 23.01 -10.42
CA THR A 179 5.02 24.08 -10.80
C THR A 179 4.30 23.61 -12.05
N SER A 180 3.00 23.33 -11.94
CA SER A 180 2.17 23.02 -13.10
C SER A 180 2.41 24.11 -14.15
N PRO A 181 2.88 23.77 -15.37
CA PRO A 181 2.94 24.76 -16.43
C PRO A 181 1.51 25.23 -16.63
N SER A 182 1.26 26.52 -16.42
CA SER A 182 0.01 27.17 -16.81
C SER A 182 -0.37 26.66 -18.18
N LEU A 183 -1.56 26.06 -18.34
CA LEU A 183 -2.04 25.47 -19.60
C LEU A 183 -1.80 26.44 -20.76
N ALA A 184 -0.65 26.31 -21.42
CA ALA A 184 -0.46 26.86 -22.73
C ALA A 184 -1.25 25.94 -23.64
N SER A 185 -2.35 26.45 -24.18
CA SER A 185 -3.16 25.84 -25.23
C SER A 185 -2.24 25.36 -26.37
N SER A 186 -1.78 24.12 -26.28
CA SER A 186 -1.01 23.48 -27.33
C SER A 186 -2.02 22.91 -28.33
N GLY A 187 -2.09 23.52 -29.50
CA GLY A 187 -2.83 22.98 -30.65
C GLY A 187 -2.42 21.53 -30.97
N PRO A 188 -3.22 20.82 -31.79
CA PRO A 188 -3.05 19.39 -32.06
C PRO A 188 -1.64 19.09 -32.57
N SER A 189 -0.83 18.49 -31.69
CA SER A 189 0.54 18.10 -31.99
C SER A 189 0.50 16.89 -32.91
N ARG A 190 0.91 17.08 -34.17
CA ARG A 190 1.12 15.97 -35.11
C ARG A 190 2.27 15.12 -34.59
N LEU A 191 1.96 13.90 -34.14
CA LEU A 191 2.94 12.93 -33.66
C LEU A 191 3.98 12.65 -34.77
N SER A 192 5.25 12.68 -34.39
CA SER A 192 6.36 12.30 -35.26
C SER A 192 6.18 10.86 -35.77
N PRO A 193 6.47 10.55 -37.04
CA PRO A 193 6.37 9.21 -37.61
C PRO A 193 7.06 8.10 -36.78
N GLY A 194 8.08 8.45 -35.98
CA GLY A 194 8.77 7.51 -35.10
C GLY A 194 7.97 7.00 -33.90
N ALA A 195 6.93 7.71 -33.45
CA ALA A 195 6.10 7.31 -32.31
C ALA A 195 5.22 6.10 -32.62
N PHE A 196 4.82 5.90 -33.88
CA PHE A 196 3.99 4.77 -34.30
C PHE A 196 4.71 3.43 -34.22
N VAL A 197 6.03 3.42 -34.46
CA VAL A 197 6.84 2.20 -34.42
C VAL A 197 6.97 1.67 -32.98
N GLY A 198 7.16 2.55 -32.00
CA GLY A 198 7.24 2.16 -30.59
C GLY A 198 5.96 1.52 -30.07
N ILE A 199 4.80 2.12 -30.38
CA ILE A 199 3.49 1.60 -29.95
C ILE A 199 3.22 0.23 -30.58
N ALA A 200 3.56 0.03 -31.86
CA ALA A 200 3.36 -1.24 -32.55
C ALA A 200 4.17 -2.38 -31.93
N ILE A 201 5.42 -2.12 -31.52
CA ILE A 201 6.28 -3.14 -30.88
C ILE A 201 5.71 -3.54 -29.51
N VAL A 202 5.30 -2.57 -28.70
CA VAL A 202 4.71 -2.85 -27.37
C VAL A 202 3.41 -3.65 -27.52
N ALA A 203 2.54 -3.28 -28.47
CA ALA A 203 1.32 -4.02 -28.75
C ALA A 203 1.60 -5.46 -29.19
N LEU A 204 2.61 -5.69 -30.05
CA LEU A 204 2.99 -7.02 -30.50
C LEU A 204 3.51 -7.89 -29.34
N LEU A 205 4.34 -7.33 -28.47
CA LEU A 205 4.86 -8.04 -27.30
C LEU A 205 3.74 -8.42 -26.32
N LEU A 206 2.76 -7.54 -26.10
CA LEU A 206 1.58 -7.84 -25.29
C LEU A 206 0.74 -8.98 -25.88
N LEU A 207 0.56 -9.01 -27.21
CA LEU A 207 -0.17 -10.08 -27.88
C LEU A 207 0.56 -11.43 -27.77
N ILE A 208 1.88 -11.44 -27.91
CA ILE A 208 2.70 -12.65 -27.72
C ILE A 208 2.59 -13.15 -26.27
N GLY A 209 2.69 -12.23 -25.29
CA GLY A 209 2.52 -12.56 -23.87
C GLY A 209 1.16 -13.19 -23.57
N ALA A 210 0.07 -12.59 -24.06
CA ALA A 210 -1.27 -13.12 -23.91
C ALA A 210 -1.44 -14.52 -24.53
N ALA A 211 -0.86 -14.75 -25.72
CA ALA A 211 -0.89 -16.05 -26.38
C ALA A 211 -0.17 -17.15 -25.59
N LEU A 212 0.97 -16.82 -24.96
CA LEU A 212 1.72 -17.75 -24.11
C LEU A 212 0.94 -18.09 -22.83
N VAL A 213 0.31 -17.10 -22.19
CA VAL A 213 -0.56 -17.31 -21.02
C VAL A 213 -1.73 -18.22 -21.37
N LEU A 214 -2.42 -17.97 -22.49
CA LEU A 214 -3.52 -18.81 -22.98
C LEU A 214 -3.06 -20.24 -23.26
N ARG A 215 -1.90 -20.41 -23.92
CA ARG A 215 -1.32 -21.73 -24.17
C ARG A 215 -1.03 -22.47 -22.86
N HIS A 216 -0.43 -21.80 -21.88
CA HIS A 216 -0.11 -22.40 -20.59
C HIS A 216 -1.38 -22.80 -19.83
N TRP A 217 -2.39 -21.93 -19.80
CA TRP A 217 -3.69 -22.20 -19.19
C TRP A 217 -4.38 -23.42 -19.84
N MET A 218 -4.33 -23.54 -21.17
CA MET A 218 -4.86 -24.72 -21.88
C MET A 218 -4.12 -26.01 -21.51
N VAL A 219 -2.81 -25.98 -21.30
CA VAL A 219 -2.04 -27.15 -20.86
C VAL A 219 -2.40 -27.54 -19.43
N VAL A 220 -2.44 -26.58 -18.51
CA VAL A 220 -2.80 -26.83 -17.09
C VAL A 220 -4.21 -27.39 -16.97
N THR A 221 -5.17 -26.84 -17.71
CA THR A 221 -6.56 -27.34 -17.70
C THR A 221 -6.66 -28.75 -18.28
N ARG A 222 -5.90 -29.10 -19.33
CA ARG A 222 -5.82 -30.47 -19.85
C ARG A 222 -5.26 -31.45 -18.82
N VAL A 223 -4.19 -31.09 -18.11
CA VAL A 223 -3.59 -31.92 -17.05
C VAL A 223 -4.57 -32.11 -15.88
N ARG A 224 -5.22 -31.04 -15.41
CA ARG A 224 -6.24 -31.13 -14.35
C ARG A 224 -7.41 -32.04 -14.76
N ARG A 225 -7.85 -31.98 -16.01
CA ARG A 225 -8.89 -32.89 -16.55
C ARG A 225 -8.39 -34.34 -16.65
N ALA A 226 -7.10 -34.59 -16.91
CA ALA A 226 -6.53 -35.93 -16.90
C ALA A 226 -6.48 -36.52 -15.48
N HIS A 227 -6.03 -35.74 -14.48
CA HIS A 227 -5.99 -36.16 -13.08
C HIS A 227 -7.37 -36.52 -12.52
N LYS A 228 -8.38 -35.68 -12.79
CA LYS A 228 -9.76 -35.98 -12.38
C LYS A 228 -10.28 -37.29 -13.00
N ARG A 229 -9.88 -37.63 -14.23
CA ARG A 229 -10.24 -38.90 -14.86
C ARG A 229 -9.59 -40.10 -14.18
N THR A 230 -8.33 -40.00 -13.74
CA THR A 230 -7.66 -41.09 -13.01
C THR A 230 -8.24 -41.28 -11.61
N GLU A 231 -8.58 -40.20 -10.90
CA GLU A 231 -9.23 -40.30 -9.59
C GLU A 231 -10.62 -40.94 -9.68
N TRP A 232 -11.41 -40.58 -10.69
CA TRP A 232 -12.72 -41.18 -10.92
C TRP A 232 -12.63 -42.69 -11.17
N LYS A 233 -11.66 -43.16 -11.96
CA LYS A 233 -11.42 -44.60 -12.18
C LYS A 233 -11.09 -45.34 -10.89
N ARG A 234 -10.17 -44.80 -10.07
CA ARG A 234 -9.81 -45.40 -8.76
C ARG A 234 -11.01 -45.49 -7.81
N ARG A 235 -11.87 -44.45 -7.78
CA ARG A 235 -13.09 -44.46 -6.97
C ARG A 235 -14.09 -45.51 -7.45
N LEU A 236 -14.22 -45.70 -8.77
CA LEU A 236 -15.11 -46.70 -9.35
C LEU A 236 -14.62 -48.13 -9.04
N GLU A 237 -13.33 -48.40 -9.24
CA GLU A 237 -12.70 -49.70 -8.92
C GLU A 237 -12.89 -50.06 -7.43
N LYS A 238 -12.67 -49.10 -6.53
CA LYS A 238 -12.88 -49.28 -5.08
C LYS A 238 -14.34 -49.60 -4.74
N ARG A 239 -15.31 -48.99 -5.42
CA ARG A 239 -16.75 -49.29 -5.23
C ARG A 239 -17.11 -50.68 -5.75
N LEU A 240 -16.58 -51.07 -6.92
CA LEU A 240 -16.79 -52.40 -7.48
C LEU A 240 -16.23 -53.50 -6.55
N SER A 241 -15.04 -53.30 -5.97
CA SER A 241 -14.48 -54.27 -5.02
C SER A 241 -15.32 -54.40 -3.74
N GLN A 242 -15.94 -53.31 -3.26
CA GLN A 242 -16.81 -53.35 -2.09
C GLN A 242 -18.11 -54.12 -2.36
N VAL A 243 -18.71 -53.96 -3.54
CA VAL A 243 -19.93 -54.70 -3.93
C VAL A 243 -19.63 -56.19 -4.06
N HIS A 244 -18.51 -56.58 -4.66
CA HIS A 244 -18.10 -58.00 -4.73
C HIS A 244 -17.82 -58.60 -3.35
N ALA A 245 -17.22 -57.84 -2.43
CA ALA A 245 -16.99 -58.30 -1.06
C ALA A 245 -18.30 -58.49 -0.27
N ALA A 246 -19.27 -57.59 -0.46
CA ALA A 246 -20.57 -57.67 0.22
C ALA A 246 -21.43 -58.84 -0.29
N GLY A 247 -21.43 -59.13 -1.58
CA GLY A 247 -22.19 -60.28 -2.13
C GLY A 247 -21.60 -61.65 -1.78
N ALA A 248 -20.40 -61.73 -1.21
CA ALA A 248 -19.79 -62.98 -0.77
C ALA A 248 -20.24 -63.42 0.63
N THR A 249 -20.89 -62.55 1.41
CA THR A 249 -21.31 -62.84 2.80
C THR A 249 -22.75 -63.33 2.94
N ASP A 250 -23.50 -63.46 1.84
CA ASP A 250 -24.92 -63.86 1.86
C ASP A 250 -25.15 -65.37 2.08
N GLY A 251 -24.13 -66.08 2.59
CA GLY A 251 -24.20 -67.50 2.98
C GLY A 251 -24.16 -67.75 4.49
N GLU A 252 -24.16 -66.70 5.33
CA GLU A 252 -24.18 -66.88 6.78
C GLU A 252 -25.63 -66.89 7.31
N PRO A 253 -26.07 -67.98 7.99
CA PRO A 253 -27.45 -68.12 8.45
C PRO A 253 -27.84 -66.99 9.41
N GLU A 254 -28.97 -66.38 9.11
CA GLU A 254 -29.64 -65.32 9.87
C GLU A 254 -29.64 -65.63 11.38
N PRO A 255 -28.91 -64.87 12.22
CA PRO A 255 -28.97 -65.08 13.66
C PRO A 255 -30.33 -64.66 14.19
N ALA A 256 -31.02 -65.61 14.80
CA ALA A 256 -32.35 -65.46 15.38
C ALA A 256 -32.51 -64.14 16.16
N VAL A 257 -33.45 -63.32 15.69
CA VAL A 257 -33.90 -62.07 16.30
C VAL A 257 -34.32 -62.35 17.75
N LYS A 258 -33.52 -61.89 18.70
CA LYS A 258 -33.88 -61.89 20.12
C LYS A 258 -34.74 -60.65 20.39
N PRO A 259 -35.95 -60.79 20.96
CA PRO A 259 -36.84 -59.66 21.21
C PRO A 259 -36.22 -58.71 22.23
N ALA A 260 -36.14 -57.42 21.87
CA ALA A 260 -35.71 -56.34 22.73
C ALA A 260 -36.75 -56.12 23.85
N GLY A 261 -36.43 -56.61 25.04
CA GLY A 261 -37.07 -56.21 26.29
C GLY A 261 -36.47 -54.88 26.77
N GLY A 262 -37.34 -54.02 27.30
CA GLY A 262 -37.03 -52.64 27.64
C GLY A 262 -36.05 -52.44 28.80
N ALA A 263 -35.64 -51.20 28.98
CA ALA A 263 -35.81 -50.48 30.24
C ALA A 263 -35.44 -49.01 30.04
N GLU A 264 -36.33 -48.16 30.51
CA GLU A 264 -36.13 -46.74 30.76
C GLU A 264 -34.88 -46.51 31.62
N ASP A 265 -34.14 -45.45 31.35
CA ASP A 265 -33.50 -44.73 32.46
C ASP A 265 -33.43 -43.23 32.20
N VAL A 266 -33.98 -42.49 33.16
CA VAL A 266 -34.12 -41.04 33.20
C VAL A 266 -33.12 -40.54 34.24
N PRO A 267 -32.19 -39.64 33.91
CA PRO A 267 -31.53 -38.85 34.94
C PRO A 267 -32.17 -37.46 35.04
N ARG A 268 -32.77 -37.22 36.21
CA ARG A 268 -32.88 -35.88 36.80
C ARG A 268 -31.49 -35.43 37.26
N MET A 269 -31.06 -34.25 36.83
CA MET A 269 -30.81 -33.05 37.65
C MET A 269 -30.08 -32.02 36.79
#